data_AF-A0A2W2F4J7-F1
#
_entry.id   AF-A0A2W2F4J7-F1
#
_cell.length_a   1.000
_cell.length_b   1.000
_cell.length_c   1.000
_cell.angle_alpha   90.00
_cell.angle_beta   90.00
_cell.angle_gamma   90.00
#
_symmetry.space_group_name_H-M   'P 1'
#
loop_
_entity.id
_entity.type
_entity.pdbx_description
1 polymer ?
#
loop_
_entity_poly.entity_id
_entity_poly.type
_entity_poly.pdbx_seq_one_letter_code
_entity_poly.pdbx_strand_id
1 'polypeptide(L)'
;MFKPTPRGSRRLAVSLAATGALLLGAVGAASPVSAAANTIPAVDEIVSSSNLQQIANVPKFGGFASESAYNSDLAFQGNYVFAGNYNGFNVFDVSDPTSPQVVSQVVCVGAQGDPAVFGDLLFLAVDSPRSDDSCSSGSGSVNNAAHWEGVRIFDISDKANPRYIKSVRTDCGSHTLTLVPSKDDKSVYVYVQSYSPSNNAAYCKPPHDKISIIDVPLANPTSASVVATPVLFPGGGNTNTSGCHDITVYPELDLAAGACMGDGVLMDISNPVNPVILSEVRDTNFAFWHSATFNNAGTKVMFTDELGGGGAAICTANYRTNQGANAFYDIVGTGADRRLVFASYFKIPRLNSTTENCVAHNGSLIPAMGRDIMVQAWYQGGVSVIDFTDSANPVEIAYWERGPLSDTRLVLGGAWSTYYHNGYIYSNDIQKGLDVLKLDDPLTNNARAIAFAELNVQTQPSYPACTTVLRGKQNGSLTVKNGVTCFDGVTQNGAIKVNPGAGLIVFNSNLNGSVHASGASVVSIVESKVNGSVDAIGATVRDSQVTGSVRIS
;
A
#
# COMPACT_ATOMS: atom_id res chain seq x y z
N MET A 1 62.71 -58.38 45.68
CA MET A 1 61.80 -58.99 46.68
C MET A 1 60.41 -59.07 46.05
N PHE A 2 59.80 -60.25 46.13
CA PHE A 2 58.47 -60.67 45.63
C PHE A 2 58.24 -60.76 44.09
N LYS A 3 58.19 -62.02 43.64
CA LYS A 3 57.56 -62.61 42.42
C LYS A 3 56.01 -62.54 42.52
N PRO A 4 55.16 -62.95 41.53
CA PRO A 4 55.43 -63.55 40.20
C PRO A 4 54.55 -63.03 39.01
N THR A 5 54.96 -63.48 37.81
CA THR A 5 54.27 -63.69 36.50
C THR A 5 52.91 -64.45 36.55
N PRO A 6 52.16 -64.84 35.46
CA PRO A 6 52.42 -64.81 33.99
C PRO A 6 51.20 -64.63 33.00
N ARG A 7 51.56 -64.47 31.70
CA ARG A 7 51.04 -65.08 30.43
C ARG A 7 49.55 -65.01 30.00
N GLY A 8 49.40 -64.64 28.72
CA GLY A 8 48.39 -65.15 27.77
C GLY A 8 48.34 -64.28 26.51
N SER A 9 49.13 -64.53 25.46
CA SER A 9 48.89 -65.40 24.29
C SER A 9 48.01 -64.82 23.17
N ARG A 10 48.69 -64.63 22.02
CA ARG A 10 48.28 -64.94 20.64
C ARG A 10 47.14 -64.16 19.92
N ARG A 11 47.62 -63.51 18.83
CA ARG A 11 47.23 -63.65 17.41
C ARG A 11 45.98 -62.95 16.87
N LEU A 12 46.27 -62.19 15.81
CA LEU A 12 45.59 -62.06 14.51
C LEU A 12 44.12 -61.59 14.46
N ALA A 13 43.99 -60.36 13.96
CA ALA A 13 43.51 -60.03 12.61
C ALA A 13 42.07 -59.50 12.42
N VAL A 14 42.05 -58.47 11.57
CA VAL A 14 41.03 -57.97 10.64
C VAL A 14 39.88 -57.08 11.15
N SER A 15 39.83 -55.91 10.49
CA SER A 15 38.68 -55.15 9.97
C SER A 15 37.88 -54.17 10.84
N LEU A 16 37.93 -52.91 10.35
CA LEU A 16 36.89 -51.87 10.24
C LEU A 16 36.02 -51.53 11.46
N ALA A 17 36.19 -50.30 11.96
CA ALA A 17 35.12 -49.29 12.01
C ALA A 17 35.67 -47.91 12.41
N ALA A 18 34.94 -46.89 11.99
CA ALA A 18 35.22 -45.46 12.01
C ALA A 18 35.52 -44.84 13.39
N THR A 19 36.28 -43.73 13.40
CA THR A 19 35.85 -42.36 13.84
C THR A 19 37.05 -41.46 14.19
N GLY A 20 36.95 -40.17 13.84
CA GLY A 20 37.43 -39.10 14.72
C GLY A 20 38.55 -38.18 14.23
N ALA A 21 38.25 -36.89 14.26
CA ALA A 21 39.11 -35.68 14.32
C ALA A 21 39.08 -34.82 13.03
N LEU A 22 38.18 -33.84 12.97
CA LEU A 22 38.38 -32.43 13.36
C LEU A 22 39.48 -31.70 12.56
N LEU A 23 39.05 -30.94 11.56
CA LEU A 23 39.76 -29.76 11.07
C LEU A 23 38.82 -28.55 11.18
N LEU A 24 39.16 -27.67 12.12
CA LEU A 24 38.58 -26.33 12.26
C LEU A 24 39.10 -25.40 11.16
N GLY A 25 38.25 -24.47 10.74
CA GLY A 25 38.69 -23.07 10.55
C GLY A 25 38.36 -22.41 9.22
N ALA A 26 37.16 -21.85 9.10
CA ALA A 26 36.89 -20.47 8.65
C ALA A 26 35.37 -20.27 8.53
N VAL A 27 34.70 -20.05 9.66
CA VAL A 27 33.31 -19.56 9.67
C VAL A 27 33.38 -18.05 9.44
N GLY A 28 32.84 -17.60 8.31
CA GLY A 28 32.59 -16.19 8.05
C GLY A 28 31.69 -15.63 9.16
N ALA A 29 32.07 -14.48 9.70
CA ALA A 29 31.26 -13.78 10.69
C ALA A 29 29.89 -13.46 10.09
N ALA A 30 28.86 -14.16 10.57
CA ALA A 30 27.49 -13.71 10.43
C ALA A 30 27.35 -12.43 11.28
N SER A 31 26.90 -11.35 10.65
CA SER A 31 26.50 -10.12 11.34
C SER A 31 25.47 -10.43 12.42
N PRO A 32 25.52 -9.79 13.60
CA PRO A 32 24.57 -10.05 14.68
C PRO A 32 23.26 -9.31 14.39
N VAL A 33 22.42 -9.86 13.52
CA VAL A 33 21.01 -9.45 13.38
C VAL A 33 20.13 -10.62 13.83
N SER A 34 20.22 -11.06 15.09
CA SER A 34 19.32 -12.14 15.56
C SER A 34 19.31 -12.33 17.09
N ALA A 35 18.88 -11.31 17.84
CA ALA A 35 18.47 -11.53 19.24
C ALA A 35 17.35 -10.57 19.71
N ALA A 36 17.22 -9.39 19.10
CA ALA A 36 16.20 -8.41 19.49
C ALA A 36 14.80 -8.64 18.88
N ALA A 37 14.67 -9.42 17.78
CA ALA A 37 13.44 -9.51 16.99
C ALA A 37 12.25 -10.22 17.66
N ASN A 38 12.44 -10.85 18.81
CA ASN A 38 11.40 -11.63 19.51
C ASN A 38 11.06 -11.08 20.91
N THR A 39 11.54 -9.89 21.26
CA THR A 39 11.13 -9.24 22.51
C THR A 39 9.94 -8.35 22.19
N ILE A 40 8.78 -8.65 22.76
CA ILE A 40 7.60 -7.79 22.66
C ILE A 40 7.95 -6.44 23.31
N PRO A 41 7.82 -5.31 22.61
CA PRO A 41 8.10 -4.00 23.19
C PRO A 41 7.19 -3.70 24.39
N ALA A 42 7.62 -2.83 25.30
CA ALA A 42 6.75 -2.35 26.37
C ALA A 42 5.56 -1.54 25.82
N VAL A 43 4.56 -1.29 26.66
CA VAL A 43 3.40 -0.47 26.28
C VAL A 43 3.85 0.86 25.68
N ASP A 44 3.37 1.15 24.47
CA ASP A 44 3.73 2.33 23.67
C ASP A 44 5.22 2.49 23.28
N GLU A 45 6.08 1.54 23.61
CA GLU A 45 7.51 1.57 23.23
C GLU A 45 7.64 1.46 21.70
N ILE A 46 8.35 2.41 21.10
CA ILE A 46 8.64 2.39 19.67
C ILE A 46 9.92 1.60 19.43
N VAL A 47 9.84 0.63 18.53
CA VAL A 47 11.00 -0.14 18.03
C VAL A 47 11.01 -0.06 16.51
N SER A 48 12.18 0.17 15.92
CA SER A 48 12.30 0.26 14.47
C SER A 48 13.66 -0.19 13.97
N SER A 49 13.75 -0.47 12.67
CA SER A 49 15.02 -0.60 11.99
C SER A 49 15.73 0.75 11.91
N SER A 50 17.07 0.73 11.79
CA SER A 50 17.89 1.96 11.81
C SER A 50 17.62 2.93 10.66
N ASN A 51 16.96 2.46 9.60
CA ASN A 51 16.62 3.21 8.39
C ASN A 51 15.18 3.74 8.37
N LEU A 52 14.32 3.41 9.35
CA LEU A 52 12.94 3.91 9.41
C LEU A 52 12.66 4.61 10.74
N GLN A 53 12.34 5.90 10.67
CA GLN A 53 12.17 6.75 11.84
C GLN A 53 10.82 7.48 11.81
N GLN A 54 10.11 7.50 12.94
CA GLN A 54 9.00 8.42 13.13
C GLN A 54 9.51 9.85 13.35
N ILE A 55 9.07 10.77 12.49
CA ILE A 55 9.49 12.18 12.52
C ILE A 55 8.39 13.12 13.03
N ALA A 56 7.13 12.70 12.95
CA ALA A 56 5.99 13.42 13.52
C ALA A 56 4.87 12.45 13.90
N ASN A 57 4.05 12.87 14.85
CA ASN A 57 2.78 12.24 15.22
C ASN A 57 1.77 13.36 15.51
N VAL A 58 0.57 13.25 14.95
CA VAL A 58 -0.57 14.10 15.29
C VAL A 58 -1.63 13.23 15.96
N PRO A 59 -1.75 13.26 17.31
CA PRO A 59 -2.74 12.48 18.03
C PRO A 59 -4.17 12.75 17.58
N LYS A 60 -5.07 11.79 17.78
CA LYS A 60 -6.51 12.05 17.59
C LYS A 60 -6.96 13.22 18.48
N PHE A 61 -7.83 14.06 17.93
CA PHE A 61 -8.32 15.28 18.57
C PHE A 61 -9.79 15.55 18.22
N GLY A 62 -10.40 16.49 18.93
CA GLY A 62 -11.76 16.96 18.63
C GLY A 62 -12.80 15.83 18.65
N GLY A 63 -13.66 15.80 17.62
CA GLY A 63 -14.73 14.80 17.46
C GLY A 63 -14.24 13.36 17.28
N PHE A 64 -12.93 13.14 17.09
CA PHE A 64 -12.32 11.83 16.89
C PHE A 64 -11.49 11.35 18.09
N ALA A 65 -11.51 12.09 19.20
CA ALA A 65 -10.68 11.77 20.38
C ALA A 65 -11.09 10.48 21.12
N SER A 66 -12.34 10.01 20.96
CA SER A 66 -12.82 8.80 21.65
C SER A 66 -12.17 7.52 21.11
N GLU A 67 -12.01 6.51 21.97
CA GLU A 67 -11.48 5.18 21.57
C GLU A 67 -12.30 4.55 20.44
N SER A 68 -13.64 4.72 20.45
CA SER A 68 -14.55 4.18 19.43
C SER A 68 -14.54 4.93 18.10
N ALA A 69 -13.84 6.06 18.01
CA ALA A 69 -13.67 6.81 16.77
C ALA A 69 -12.39 6.31 16.08
N TYR A 70 -12.47 5.12 15.48
CA TYR A 70 -11.34 4.48 14.81
C TYR A 70 -10.94 5.29 13.58
N ASN A 71 -9.65 5.59 13.46
CA ASN A 71 -9.09 6.08 12.20
C ASN A 71 -9.10 4.96 11.16
N SER A 72 -9.20 5.35 9.90
CA SER A 72 -9.34 4.44 8.76
C SER A 72 -8.46 4.88 7.59
N ASP A 73 -8.83 4.64 6.34
CA ASP A 73 -7.91 4.81 5.22
C ASP A 73 -7.46 6.27 4.95
N LEU A 74 -6.48 6.44 4.06
CA LEU A 74 -5.85 7.71 3.67
C LEU A 74 -5.98 7.96 2.16
N ALA A 75 -6.15 9.23 1.79
CA ALA A 75 -6.00 9.72 0.43
C ALA A 75 -5.11 10.97 0.40
N PHE A 76 -4.51 11.29 -0.75
CA PHE A 76 -3.56 12.39 -0.87
C PHE A 76 -3.85 13.30 -2.06
N GLN A 77 -3.61 14.60 -1.87
CA GLN A 77 -3.58 15.58 -2.96
C GLN A 77 -2.50 16.63 -2.68
N GLY A 78 -1.43 16.62 -3.48
CA GLY A 78 -0.29 17.53 -3.34
C GLY A 78 0.35 17.36 -1.96
N ASN A 79 0.26 18.41 -1.14
CA ASN A 79 0.75 18.42 0.23
C ASN A 79 -0.35 18.14 1.26
N TYR A 80 -1.52 17.62 0.85
CA TYR A 80 -2.61 17.35 1.77
C TYR A 80 -2.83 15.85 1.95
N VAL A 81 -3.07 15.47 3.20
CA VAL A 81 -3.50 14.12 3.60
C VAL A 81 -4.94 14.21 4.07
N PHE A 82 -5.80 13.40 3.47
CA PHE A 82 -7.19 13.20 3.88
C PHE A 82 -7.23 11.91 4.69
N ALA A 83 -7.44 12.02 6.00
CA ALA A 83 -7.40 10.89 6.91
C ALA A 83 -8.79 10.52 7.37
N GLY A 84 -9.23 9.32 7.01
CA GLY A 84 -10.52 8.76 7.37
C GLY A 84 -10.64 8.47 8.86
N ASN A 85 -11.88 8.51 9.33
CA ASN A 85 -12.27 8.09 10.67
C ASN A 85 -13.73 7.61 10.63
N TYR A 86 -14.11 6.71 11.53
CA TYR A 86 -15.50 6.23 11.66
C TYR A 86 -16.51 7.37 11.91
N ASN A 87 -16.03 8.50 12.44
CA ASN A 87 -16.81 9.70 12.68
C ASN A 87 -16.67 10.79 11.60
N GLY A 88 -15.93 10.58 10.51
CA GLY A 88 -15.74 11.56 9.43
C GLY A 88 -14.33 11.54 8.83
N PHE A 89 -13.72 12.71 8.61
CA PHE A 89 -12.32 12.79 8.17
C PHE A 89 -11.62 14.06 8.65
N ASN A 90 -10.29 14.01 8.71
CA ASN A 90 -9.43 15.17 8.90
C ASN A 90 -8.74 15.52 7.59
N VAL A 91 -8.43 16.81 7.40
CA VAL A 91 -7.52 17.28 6.36
C VAL A 91 -6.28 17.84 7.04
N PHE A 92 -5.11 17.32 6.66
CA PHE A 92 -3.81 17.80 7.14
C PHE A 92 -3.02 18.41 5.99
N ASP A 93 -2.31 19.50 6.25
CA ASP A 93 -1.24 20.03 5.41
C ASP A 93 0.09 19.45 5.90
N VAL A 94 0.77 18.73 5.00
CA VAL A 94 2.06 18.06 5.21
C VAL A 94 3.17 18.67 4.34
N SER A 95 3.02 19.94 3.96
CA SER A 95 4.08 20.71 3.28
C SER A 95 5.37 20.76 4.11
N ASP A 96 5.25 20.81 5.44
CA ASP A 96 6.29 20.43 6.38
C ASP A 96 5.94 19.09 7.06
N PRO A 97 6.52 17.96 6.62
CA PRO A 97 6.23 16.64 7.17
C PRO A 97 6.78 16.44 8.60
N THR A 98 7.66 17.34 9.08
CA THR A 98 8.12 17.32 10.47
C THR A 98 7.16 18.04 11.41
N SER A 99 6.23 18.83 10.87
CA SER A 99 5.19 19.52 11.63
C SER A 99 3.87 19.60 10.85
N PRO A 100 3.16 18.47 10.63
CA PRO A 100 1.88 18.48 9.96
C PRO A 100 0.87 19.41 10.64
N GLN A 101 0.13 20.19 9.85
CA GLN A 101 -0.86 21.13 10.36
C GLN A 101 -2.28 20.62 10.10
N VAL A 102 -3.15 20.76 11.09
CA VAL A 102 -4.58 20.47 10.92
C VAL A 102 -5.22 21.61 10.12
N VAL A 103 -5.83 21.28 8.99
CA VAL A 103 -6.53 22.25 8.13
C VAL A 103 -8.01 22.28 8.47
N SER A 104 -8.65 21.12 8.58
CA SER A 104 -10.05 20.99 8.98
C SER A 104 -10.34 19.60 9.57
N GLN A 105 -11.42 19.53 10.35
CA GLN A 105 -12.00 18.28 10.83
C GLN A 105 -13.49 18.29 10.48
N VAL A 106 -13.92 17.32 9.69
CA VAL A 106 -15.31 17.16 9.27
C VAL A 106 -15.92 16.01 10.04
N VAL A 107 -16.82 16.32 10.98
CA VAL A 107 -17.56 15.30 11.75
C VAL A 107 -18.82 14.91 10.99
N CYS A 108 -18.84 13.69 10.47
CA CYS A 108 -19.93 13.13 9.69
C CYS A 108 -19.98 11.61 9.89
N VAL A 109 -20.64 11.17 10.97
CA VAL A 109 -20.62 9.77 11.42
C VAL A 109 -21.15 8.83 10.34
N GLY A 110 -20.42 7.75 10.10
CA GLY A 110 -20.77 6.74 9.10
C GLY A 110 -20.20 5.35 9.35
N ALA A 111 -19.25 5.19 10.29
CA ALA A 111 -18.37 4.03 10.41
C ALA A 111 -17.55 3.77 9.13
N GLN A 112 -16.46 3.02 9.26
CA GLN A 112 -15.47 2.80 8.20
C GLN A 112 -14.81 4.11 7.75
N GLY A 113 -15.48 4.94 6.95
CA GLY A 113 -15.05 6.31 6.69
C GLY A 113 -13.80 6.41 5.82
N ASP A 114 -13.57 5.42 4.96
CA ASP A 114 -12.46 5.40 4.01
C ASP A 114 -12.64 6.52 2.98
N PRO A 115 -11.66 7.42 2.82
CA PRO A 115 -11.72 8.52 1.87
C PRO A 115 -11.08 8.15 0.53
N ALA A 116 -11.59 8.73 -0.56
CA ALA A 116 -10.86 8.88 -1.81
C ALA A 116 -11.06 10.30 -2.35
N VAL A 117 -10.09 10.82 -3.11
CA VAL A 117 -10.12 12.18 -3.69
C VAL A 117 -9.94 12.17 -5.20
N PHE A 118 -10.63 13.07 -5.89
CA PHE A 118 -10.45 13.28 -7.33
C PHE A 118 -10.70 14.74 -7.69
N GLY A 119 -9.64 15.50 -7.95
CA GLY A 119 -9.73 16.95 -8.13
C GLY A 119 -10.35 17.61 -6.90
N ASP A 120 -11.41 18.39 -7.09
CA ASP A 120 -12.08 19.09 -5.98
C ASP A 120 -13.13 18.23 -5.25
N LEU A 121 -13.14 16.90 -5.45
CA LEU A 121 -14.11 16.00 -4.82
C LEU A 121 -13.44 15.06 -3.82
N LEU A 122 -14.11 14.83 -2.69
CA LEU A 122 -13.81 13.75 -1.75
C LEU A 122 -15.02 12.83 -1.62
N PHE A 123 -14.78 11.54 -1.69
CA PHE A 123 -15.73 10.45 -1.50
C PHE A 123 -15.46 9.82 -0.14
N LEU A 124 -16.51 9.61 0.66
CA LEU A 124 -16.40 9.02 1.98
C LEU A 124 -17.35 7.83 2.10
N ALA A 125 -16.79 6.67 2.45
CA ALA A 125 -17.53 5.45 2.68
C ALA A 125 -18.39 5.53 3.95
N VAL A 126 -19.59 4.95 3.91
CA VAL A 126 -20.50 4.82 5.05
C VAL A 126 -20.96 3.36 5.15
N ASP A 127 -20.40 2.66 6.12
CA ASP A 127 -20.65 1.24 6.40
C ASP A 127 -21.45 1.02 7.69
N SER A 128 -22.35 1.96 7.97
CA SER A 128 -23.35 1.76 9.01
C SER A 128 -24.66 2.45 8.64
N PRO A 129 -25.81 1.78 8.83
CA PRO A 129 -27.09 2.40 8.58
C PRO A 129 -27.28 3.65 9.43
N ARG A 130 -27.78 4.70 8.80
CA ARG A 130 -28.08 6.01 9.39
C ARG A 130 -29.58 6.32 9.31
N SER A 131 -30.09 7.14 10.21
CA SER A 131 -31.50 7.57 10.18
C SER A 131 -31.87 8.30 8.89
N ASP A 132 -30.91 9.02 8.31
CA ASP A 132 -30.99 9.82 7.10
C ASP A 132 -29.55 10.03 6.56
N ASP A 133 -29.41 10.73 5.44
CA ASP A 133 -28.11 10.92 4.78
C ASP A 133 -27.26 12.08 5.35
N SER A 134 -27.80 12.87 6.28
CA SER A 134 -27.11 14.03 6.86
C SER A 134 -25.95 13.63 7.78
N CYS A 135 -25.01 14.57 8.02
CA CYS A 135 -23.97 14.40 9.04
C CYS A 135 -24.50 14.49 10.48
N SER A 136 -25.73 14.97 10.67
CA SER A 136 -26.44 14.97 11.96
C SER A 136 -27.27 13.72 12.20
N SER A 137 -27.24 12.75 11.28
CA SER A 137 -28.02 11.51 11.38
C SER A 137 -27.74 10.74 12.67
N GLY A 138 -28.79 10.14 13.23
CA GLY A 138 -28.68 9.16 14.30
C GLY A 138 -28.35 7.76 13.77
N SER A 139 -28.12 6.82 14.68
CA SER A 139 -27.96 5.40 14.32
C SER A 139 -29.21 4.87 13.62
N GLY A 140 -29.00 4.13 12.53
CA GLY A 140 -30.05 3.49 11.76
C GLY A 140 -30.11 1.98 11.97
N SER A 141 -30.73 1.29 11.01
CA SER A 141 -30.90 -0.16 10.98
C SER A 141 -31.18 -0.61 9.56
N VAL A 142 -30.47 -1.63 9.10
CA VAL A 142 -30.70 -2.29 7.79
C VAL A 142 -32.13 -2.83 7.64
N ASN A 143 -32.86 -3.06 8.74
CA ASN A 143 -34.23 -3.58 8.73
C ASN A 143 -35.28 -2.49 8.45
N ASN A 144 -34.89 -1.22 8.41
CA ASN A 144 -35.77 -0.12 8.07
C ASN A 144 -35.47 0.39 6.66
N ALA A 145 -36.41 0.24 5.74
CA ALA A 145 -36.26 0.65 4.34
C ALA A 145 -36.01 2.16 4.16
N ALA A 146 -36.39 2.99 5.13
CA ALA A 146 -36.20 4.44 5.10
C ALA A 146 -34.79 4.89 5.53
N HIS A 147 -34.01 4.01 6.18
CA HIS A 147 -32.65 4.33 6.61
C HIS A 147 -31.66 4.28 5.44
N TRP A 148 -30.56 5.01 5.62
CA TRP A 148 -29.61 5.33 4.57
C TRP A 148 -28.19 4.86 4.91
N GLU A 149 -27.47 4.38 3.90
CA GLU A 149 -26.03 4.12 3.90
C GLU A 149 -25.54 4.12 2.45
N GLY A 150 -24.23 4.29 2.23
CA GLY A 150 -23.63 4.36 0.90
C GLY A 150 -22.42 5.28 0.86
N VAL A 151 -22.38 6.19 -0.10
CA VAL A 151 -21.24 7.10 -0.30
C VAL A 151 -21.67 8.56 -0.10
N ARG A 152 -20.90 9.32 0.67
CA ARG A 152 -21.02 10.78 0.76
C ARG A 152 -19.97 11.45 -0.14
N ILE A 153 -20.33 12.56 -0.77
CA ILE A 153 -19.47 13.33 -1.65
C ILE A 153 -19.38 14.76 -1.13
N PHE A 154 -18.15 15.21 -0.96
CA PHE A 154 -17.79 16.54 -0.51
C PHE A 154 -17.06 17.30 -1.61
N ASP A 155 -17.35 18.59 -1.73
CA ASP A 155 -16.50 19.55 -2.44
C ASP A 155 -15.38 19.99 -1.49
N ILE A 156 -14.14 19.79 -1.92
CA ILE A 156 -12.89 20.10 -1.20
C ILE A 156 -12.02 21.13 -1.94
N SER A 157 -12.62 21.93 -2.83
CA SER A 157 -11.94 23.07 -3.47
C SER A 157 -11.37 24.05 -2.43
N ASP A 158 -12.11 24.26 -1.33
CA ASP A 158 -11.61 24.86 -0.08
C ASP A 158 -11.41 23.78 0.99
N LYS A 159 -10.16 23.39 1.20
CA LYS A 159 -9.75 22.34 2.15
C LYS A 159 -9.98 22.73 3.61
N ALA A 160 -10.07 24.02 3.91
CA ALA A 160 -10.41 24.51 5.25
C ALA A 160 -11.92 24.42 5.52
N ASN A 161 -12.74 24.41 4.48
CA ASN A 161 -14.20 24.34 4.58
C ASN A 161 -14.81 23.31 3.61
N PRO A 162 -14.53 22.00 3.76
CA PRO A 162 -15.17 20.98 2.92
C PRO A 162 -16.69 21.05 3.01
N ARG A 163 -17.36 20.93 1.86
CA ARG A 163 -18.82 21.07 1.76
C ARG A 163 -19.47 19.76 1.34
N TYR A 164 -20.39 19.26 2.14
CA TYR A 164 -21.25 18.15 1.73
C TYR A 164 -22.12 18.61 0.54
N ILE A 165 -21.98 17.96 -0.62
CA ILE A 165 -22.76 18.29 -1.83
C ILE A 165 -23.72 17.19 -2.28
N LYS A 166 -23.44 15.91 -1.98
CA LYS A 166 -24.23 14.79 -2.49
C LYS A 166 -24.05 13.52 -1.65
N SER A 167 -25.11 12.72 -1.60
CA SER A 167 -25.12 11.37 -1.07
C SER A 167 -25.62 10.42 -2.15
N VAL A 168 -25.09 9.19 -2.18
CA VAL A 168 -25.58 8.13 -3.06
C VAL A 168 -25.81 6.90 -2.22
N ARG A 169 -27.07 6.47 -2.13
CA ARG A 169 -27.46 5.26 -1.40
C ARG A 169 -27.08 4.01 -2.20
N THR A 170 -26.60 2.99 -1.51
CA THR A 170 -26.35 1.64 -2.05
C THR A 170 -27.06 0.58 -1.21
N ASP A 171 -27.14 -0.65 -1.73
CA ASP A 171 -27.91 -1.71 -1.08
C ASP A 171 -27.31 -2.22 0.23
N CYS A 172 -25.99 -2.14 0.43
CA CYS A 172 -25.29 -2.66 1.61
C CYS A 172 -24.26 -1.65 2.13
N GLY A 173 -24.53 -0.36 1.97
CA GLY A 173 -23.58 0.70 2.33
C GLY A 173 -22.34 0.70 1.44
N SER A 174 -21.28 1.29 1.97
CA SER A 174 -19.95 1.30 1.38
C SER A 174 -18.97 0.98 2.49
N HIS A 175 -18.35 -0.20 2.43
CA HIS A 175 -17.23 -0.55 3.30
C HIS A 175 -16.00 0.20 2.81
N THR A 176 -15.40 -0.23 1.70
CA THR A 176 -14.42 0.59 0.98
C THR A 176 -15.03 1.18 -0.29
N LEU A 177 -14.29 2.07 -0.94
CA LEU A 177 -14.61 2.56 -2.27
C LEU A 177 -13.33 2.78 -3.08
N THR A 178 -13.43 2.58 -4.40
CA THR A 178 -12.31 2.77 -5.31
C THR A 178 -12.73 3.57 -6.53
N LEU A 179 -11.91 4.55 -6.92
CA LEU A 179 -12.21 5.41 -8.06
C LEU A 179 -11.70 4.80 -9.36
N VAL A 180 -12.49 4.89 -10.42
CA VAL A 180 -12.12 4.50 -11.79
C VAL A 180 -12.35 5.70 -12.69
N PRO A 181 -11.29 6.47 -13.02
CA PRO A 181 -11.42 7.61 -13.93
C PRO A 181 -11.94 7.18 -15.30
N SER A 182 -12.88 7.94 -15.87
CA SER A 182 -13.35 7.69 -17.24
C SER A 182 -12.26 8.03 -18.27
N LYS A 183 -12.27 7.35 -19.42
CA LYS A 183 -11.27 7.59 -20.49
C LYS A 183 -11.44 8.92 -21.21
N ASP A 184 -12.58 9.59 -21.05
CA ASP A 184 -12.86 10.89 -21.66
C ASP A 184 -12.79 12.05 -20.66
N ASP A 185 -12.31 11.79 -19.44
CA ASP A 185 -12.12 12.74 -18.35
C ASP A 185 -13.39 13.55 -17.98
N LYS A 186 -14.59 13.05 -18.30
CA LYS A 186 -15.86 13.73 -17.98
C LYS A 186 -16.49 13.26 -16.68
N SER A 187 -16.18 12.02 -16.30
CA SER A 187 -16.70 11.36 -15.11
C SER A 187 -15.60 10.65 -14.35
N VAL A 188 -15.86 10.36 -13.08
CA VAL A 188 -15.18 9.33 -12.31
C VAL A 188 -16.22 8.32 -11.85
N TYR A 189 -15.95 7.03 -12.03
CA TYR A 189 -16.78 5.98 -11.47
C TYR A 189 -16.30 5.63 -10.06
N VAL A 190 -17.23 5.28 -9.18
CA VAL A 190 -16.90 4.75 -7.84
C VAL A 190 -17.35 3.30 -7.79
N TYR A 191 -16.40 2.39 -7.65
CA TYR A 191 -16.67 1.01 -7.31
C TYR A 191 -16.90 0.96 -5.81
N VAL A 192 -18.10 0.58 -5.40
CA VAL A 192 -18.48 0.45 -3.99
C VAL A 192 -18.33 -1.00 -3.58
N GLN A 193 -17.40 -1.24 -2.66
CA GLN A 193 -17.22 -2.55 -2.04
C GLN A 193 -18.03 -2.61 -0.76
N SER A 194 -18.82 -3.66 -0.59
CA SER A 194 -19.74 -3.83 0.53
C SER A 194 -20.10 -5.30 0.66
N TYR A 195 -20.52 -5.70 1.87
CA TYR A 195 -20.80 -7.08 2.21
C TYR A 195 -21.79 -7.13 3.38
N SER A 196 -21.87 -8.28 4.07
CA SER A 196 -22.75 -8.50 5.22
C SER A 196 -24.26 -8.49 4.91
N PRO A 197 -24.74 -9.13 3.81
CA PRO A 197 -26.16 -9.21 3.54
C PRO A 197 -26.91 -10.05 4.59
N SER A 198 -28.18 -9.70 4.82
CA SER A 198 -29.04 -10.38 5.78
C SER A 198 -30.43 -10.65 5.24
N ASN A 199 -30.95 -11.87 5.45
CA ASN A 199 -32.32 -12.22 5.07
C ASN A 199 -33.39 -11.36 5.79
N ASN A 200 -33.03 -10.79 6.95
CA ASN A 200 -33.92 -9.95 7.74
C ASN A 200 -33.84 -8.46 7.36
N ALA A 201 -32.83 -8.06 6.58
CA ALA A 201 -32.66 -6.68 6.14
C ALA A 201 -33.79 -6.26 5.19
N ALA A 202 -34.09 -4.96 5.17
CA ALA A 202 -35.08 -4.40 4.25
C ALA A 202 -34.53 -4.22 2.83
N TYR A 203 -33.22 -3.94 2.68
CA TYR A 203 -32.59 -3.62 1.38
C TYR A 203 -31.27 -4.38 1.10
N CYS A 204 -30.42 -4.67 2.10
CA CYS A 204 -29.20 -5.49 1.93
C CYS A 204 -29.46 -7.01 2.07
N LYS A 205 -30.01 -7.66 1.02
CA LYS A 205 -30.41 -9.09 1.07
C LYS A 205 -29.48 -10.02 0.28
N PRO A 206 -29.30 -11.28 0.72
CA PRO A 206 -28.59 -12.29 -0.09
C PRO A 206 -29.38 -12.70 -1.35
N PRO A 207 -28.70 -13.12 -2.43
CA PRO A 207 -27.26 -12.98 -2.65
C PRO A 207 -26.89 -11.52 -2.94
N HIS A 208 -25.77 -11.05 -2.38
CA HIS A 208 -25.24 -9.73 -2.74
C HIS A 208 -24.32 -9.88 -3.95
N ASP A 209 -23.21 -10.64 -3.85
CA ASP A 209 -22.33 -11.13 -4.93
C ASP A 209 -21.97 -10.12 -6.04
N LYS A 210 -22.11 -8.83 -5.74
CA LYS A 210 -22.09 -7.72 -6.69
C LYS A 210 -21.32 -6.55 -6.09
N ILE A 211 -20.95 -5.63 -6.96
CA ILE A 211 -20.53 -4.29 -6.58
C ILE A 211 -21.56 -3.28 -7.05
N SER A 212 -21.70 -2.16 -6.36
CA SER A 212 -22.45 -1.01 -6.90
C SER A 212 -21.46 -0.07 -7.58
N ILE A 213 -21.83 0.44 -8.75
CA ILE A 213 -21.00 1.37 -9.53
C ILE A 213 -21.74 2.69 -9.61
N ILE A 214 -21.15 3.74 -9.06
CA ILE A 214 -21.68 5.10 -9.10
C ILE A 214 -20.97 5.84 -10.24
N ASP A 215 -21.72 6.53 -11.10
CA ASP A 215 -21.16 7.52 -12.02
C ASP A 215 -21.23 8.91 -11.36
N VAL A 216 -20.12 9.64 -11.42
CA VAL A 216 -19.98 10.99 -10.88
C VAL A 216 -19.52 11.92 -12.01
N PRO A 217 -20.45 12.62 -12.68
CA PRO A 217 -20.10 13.61 -13.69
C PRO A 217 -19.34 14.79 -13.06
N LEU A 218 -18.12 15.06 -13.52
CA LEU A 218 -17.25 16.07 -12.90
C LEU A 218 -17.78 17.50 -13.05
N ALA A 219 -18.50 17.77 -14.14
CA ALA A 219 -19.15 19.07 -14.37
C ALA A 219 -20.43 19.26 -13.53
N ASN A 220 -21.01 18.17 -12.99
CA ASN A 220 -22.20 18.22 -12.14
C ASN A 220 -22.20 17.06 -11.12
N PRO A 221 -21.33 17.10 -10.10
CA PRO A 221 -21.20 15.99 -9.16
C PRO A 221 -22.49 15.72 -8.36
N THR A 222 -23.42 16.68 -8.27
CA THR A 222 -24.70 16.50 -7.58
C THR A 222 -25.67 15.55 -8.31
N SER A 223 -25.42 15.26 -9.60
CA SER A 223 -26.18 14.25 -10.35
C SER A 223 -25.65 12.82 -10.16
N ALA A 224 -24.66 12.60 -9.30
CA ALA A 224 -24.12 11.27 -9.06
C ALA A 224 -25.22 10.25 -8.68
N SER A 225 -25.11 9.04 -9.23
CA SER A 225 -26.08 7.97 -9.02
C SER A 225 -25.49 6.59 -9.33
N VAL A 226 -26.09 5.54 -8.78
CA VAL A 226 -25.73 4.16 -9.13
C VAL A 226 -26.17 3.89 -10.58
N VAL A 227 -25.21 3.54 -11.44
CA VAL A 227 -25.43 3.26 -12.88
C VAL A 227 -25.38 1.78 -13.22
N ALA A 228 -24.71 0.97 -12.40
CA ALA A 228 -24.64 -0.47 -12.60
C ALA A 228 -24.47 -1.22 -11.27
N THR A 229 -24.94 -2.46 -11.23
CA THR A 229 -24.72 -3.39 -10.11
C THR A 229 -24.30 -4.77 -10.64
N PRO A 230 -23.14 -4.89 -11.29
CA PRO A 230 -22.71 -6.15 -11.90
C PRO A 230 -22.49 -7.23 -10.82
N VAL A 231 -23.03 -8.41 -11.08
CA VAL A 231 -22.75 -9.61 -10.27
C VAL A 231 -21.39 -10.13 -10.69
N LEU A 232 -20.43 -10.11 -9.75
CA LEU A 232 -19.08 -10.58 -10.02
C LEU A 232 -19.00 -12.11 -10.02
N PHE A 233 -19.82 -12.77 -9.18
CA PHE A 233 -19.78 -14.22 -9.01
C PHE A 233 -21.12 -14.89 -9.41
N PRO A 234 -21.50 -14.91 -10.71
CA PRO A 234 -22.81 -15.39 -11.14
C PRO A 234 -23.03 -16.91 -10.93
N GLY A 235 -21.95 -17.68 -10.76
CA GLY A 235 -22.00 -19.11 -10.40
C GLY A 235 -22.03 -19.38 -8.89
N GLY A 236 -22.06 -18.32 -8.06
CA GLY A 236 -21.78 -18.37 -6.63
C GLY A 236 -20.28 -18.34 -6.37
N GLY A 237 -19.82 -17.37 -5.56
CA GLY A 237 -18.44 -17.32 -5.08
C GLY A 237 -18.13 -18.46 -4.12
N ASN A 238 -17.02 -18.39 -3.39
CA ASN A 238 -16.81 -19.27 -2.24
C ASN A 238 -18.03 -19.20 -1.27
N THR A 239 -18.29 -20.23 -0.46
CA THR A 239 -19.53 -20.34 0.36
C THR A 239 -19.75 -19.17 1.34
N ASN A 240 -18.72 -18.36 1.58
CA ASN A 240 -18.74 -17.18 2.44
C ASN A 240 -18.53 -15.86 1.68
N THR A 241 -18.27 -15.91 0.37
CA THR A 241 -18.16 -14.71 -0.47
C THR A 241 -19.53 -14.08 -0.56
N SER A 242 -19.62 -12.85 -0.07
CA SER A 242 -20.86 -12.06 -0.08
C SER A 242 -20.65 -10.68 -0.69
N GLY A 243 -19.49 -10.43 -1.28
CA GLY A 243 -19.05 -9.14 -1.80
C GLY A 243 -17.53 -9.07 -1.81
N CYS A 244 -16.99 -8.07 -2.50
CA CYS A 244 -15.58 -7.74 -2.37
C CYS A 244 -15.36 -6.88 -1.13
N HIS A 245 -14.23 -7.09 -0.44
CA HIS A 245 -13.78 -6.24 0.65
C HIS A 245 -13.11 -4.99 0.09
N ASP A 246 -11.98 -5.16 -0.60
CA ASP A 246 -11.34 -4.11 -1.40
C ASP A 246 -11.25 -4.51 -2.88
N ILE A 247 -11.21 -3.50 -3.74
CA ILE A 247 -10.82 -3.63 -5.13
C ILE A 247 -9.75 -2.59 -5.42
N THR A 248 -8.59 -3.02 -5.88
CA THR A 248 -7.57 -2.12 -6.42
C THR A 248 -7.70 -2.10 -7.93
N VAL A 249 -7.84 -0.91 -8.52
CA VAL A 249 -7.85 -0.73 -9.97
C VAL A 249 -6.51 -0.20 -10.45
N TYR A 250 -6.15 -0.57 -11.68
CA TYR A 250 -5.00 -0.08 -12.41
C TYR A 250 -5.50 0.56 -13.71
N PRO A 251 -5.89 1.85 -13.68
CA PRO A 251 -6.62 2.49 -14.78
C PRO A 251 -5.86 2.53 -16.11
N GLU A 252 -4.53 2.63 -16.09
CA GLU A 252 -3.72 2.63 -17.32
C GLU A 252 -3.79 1.28 -18.05
N LEU A 253 -3.90 0.17 -17.31
CA LEU A 253 -3.89 -1.19 -17.87
C LEU A 253 -5.26 -1.79 -18.05
N ASP A 254 -6.33 -1.05 -17.71
CA ASP A 254 -7.71 -1.54 -17.68
C ASP A 254 -7.87 -2.83 -16.88
N LEU A 255 -7.15 -2.91 -15.76
CA LEU A 255 -7.17 -4.05 -14.85
C LEU A 255 -7.69 -3.66 -13.48
N ALA A 256 -8.27 -4.62 -12.77
CA ALA A 256 -8.53 -4.53 -11.34
C ALA A 256 -8.25 -5.86 -10.64
N ALA A 257 -7.84 -5.81 -9.38
CA ALA A 257 -7.69 -6.96 -8.50
C ALA A 257 -8.65 -6.79 -7.33
N GLY A 258 -9.55 -7.77 -7.14
CA GLY A 258 -10.54 -7.76 -6.07
C GLY A 258 -10.22 -8.83 -5.04
N ALA A 259 -10.25 -8.45 -3.76
CA ALA A 259 -10.14 -9.36 -2.64
C ALA A 259 -11.54 -9.52 -2.03
N CYS A 260 -12.16 -10.69 -2.19
CA CYS A 260 -13.59 -10.84 -2.01
C CYS A 260 -13.98 -11.91 -1.00
N MET A 261 -13.43 -11.80 0.21
CA MET A 261 -13.72 -12.58 1.43
C MET A 261 -13.46 -14.10 1.36
N GLY A 262 -13.45 -14.69 0.18
CA GLY A 262 -13.06 -16.07 -0.08
C GLY A 262 -12.36 -16.27 -1.43
N ASP A 263 -12.34 -15.24 -2.27
CA ASP A 263 -11.84 -15.27 -3.65
C ASP A 263 -10.91 -14.09 -3.91
N GLY A 264 -9.75 -14.36 -4.51
CA GLY A 264 -8.93 -13.35 -5.15
C GLY A 264 -9.22 -13.33 -6.65
N VAL A 265 -9.61 -12.18 -7.19
CA VAL A 265 -9.99 -12.06 -8.60
C VAL A 265 -9.13 -11.04 -9.34
N LEU A 266 -8.81 -11.35 -10.60
CA LEU A 266 -8.29 -10.41 -11.58
C LEU A 266 -9.41 -10.08 -12.56
N MET A 267 -9.61 -8.80 -12.84
CA MET A 267 -10.72 -8.29 -13.67
C MET A 267 -10.20 -7.41 -14.80
N ASP A 268 -10.85 -7.50 -15.95
CA ASP A 268 -10.83 -6.49 -17.02
C ASP A 268 -11.86 -5.41 -16.68
N ILE A 269 -11.43 -4.15 -16.70
CA ILE A 269 -12.28 -2.97 -16.43
C ILE A 269 -12.28 -1.97 -17.59
N SER A 270 -11.92 -2.41 -18.80
CA SER A 270 -11.96 -1.58 -20.01
C SER A 270 -13.35 -0.98 -20.27
N ASN A 271 -14.40 -1.70 -19.87
CA ASN A 271 -15.72 -1.14 -19.62
C ASN A 271 -15.94 -0.99 -18.10
N PRO A 272 -15.82 0.23 -17.54
CA PRO A 272 -15.88 0.42 -16.11
C PRO A 272 -17.24 0.06 -15.51
N VAL A 273 -18.35 0.09 -16.26
CA VAL A 273 -19.68 -0.28 -15.73
C VAL A 273 -20.01 -1.77 -15.88
N ASN A 274 -19.11 -2.56 -16.49
CA ASN A 274 -19.27 -3.99 -16.69
C ASN A 274 -17.91 -4.71 -16.59
N PRO A 275 -17.32 -4.78 -15.38
CA PRO A 275 -16.07 -5.50 -15.14
C PRO A 275 -16.24 -7.00 -15.42
N VAL A 276 -15.19 -7.63 -15.94
CA VAL A 276 -15.18 -9.05 -16.31
C VAL A 276 -14.06 -9.78 -15.58
N ILE A 277 -14.38 -10.85 -14.85
CA ILE A 277 -13.36 -11.69 -14.22
C ILE A 277 -12.54 -12.43 -15.29
N LEU A 278 -11.22 -12.23 -15.23
CA LEU A 278 -10.22 -12.92 -16.06
C LEU A 278 -9.67 -14.17 -15.37
N SER A 279 -9.44 -14.07 -14.06
CA SER A 279 -8.85 -15.14 -13.25
C SER A 279 -9.43 -15.08 -11.84
N GLU A 280 -9.63 -16.25 -11.24
CA GLU A 280 -10.07 -16.42 -9.86
C GLU A 280 -9.11 -17.41 -9.17
N VAL A 281 -8.71 -17.10 -7.94
CA VAL A 281 -7.89 -17.95 -7.09
C VAL A 281 -8.49 -18.05 -5.71
N ARG A 282 -8.28 -19.21 -5.08
CA ARG A 282 -8.63 -19.47 -3.68
C ARG A 282 -7.42 -20.06 -2.99
N ASP A 283 -7.30 -19.78 -1.70
CA ASP A 283 -6.18 -20.21 -0.88
C ASP A 283 -6.72 -20.74 0.45
N THR A 284 -6.36 -21.96 0.81
CA THR A 284 -6.82 -22.61 2.05
C THR A 284 -6.15 -22.04 3.30
N ASN A 285 -5.10 -21.24 3.14
CA ASN A 285 -4.47 -20.51 4.23
C ASN A 285 -5.12 -19.13 4.47
N PHE A 286 -5.85 -18.60 3.47
CA PHE A 286 -6.57 -17.35 3.60
C PHE A 286 -7.91 -17.58 4.29
N ALA A 287 -8.18 -16.80 5.33
CA ALA A 287 -9.47 -16.77 6.00
C ALA A 287 -10.32 -15.59 5.56
N PHE A 288 -9.69 -14.47 5.20
CA PHE A 288 -10.39 -13.28 4.77
C PHE A 288 -9.56 -12.51 3.73
N TRP A 289 -9.94 -12.64 2.46
CA TRP A 289 -9.34 -11.87 1.37
C TRP A 289 -9.69 -10.40 1.53
N HIS A 290 -8.71 -9.61 1.94
CA HIS A 290 -8.92 -8.24 2.39
C HIS A 290 -8.59 -7.22 1.29
N SER A 291 -7.33 -7.12 0.87
CA SER A 291 -6.89 -6.16 -0.14
C SER A 291 -5.91 -6.69 -1.15
N ALA A 292 -5.68 -5.92 -2.21
CA ALA A 292 -4.80 -6.26 -3.32
C ALA A 292 -3.90 -5.10 -3.72
N THR A 293 -2.69 -5.37 -4.20
CA THR A 293 -1.77 -4.35 -4.72
C THR A 293 -1.01 -4.89 -5.92
N PHE A 294 -1.02 -4.18 -7.03
CA PHE A 294 -0.22 -4.56 -8.20
C PHE A 294 1.22 -4.09 -8.02
N ASN A 295 2.19 -4.75 -8.64
CA ASN A 295 3.45 -4.07 -8.93
C ASN A 295 3.27 -3.02 -10.04
N ASN A 296 4.22 -2.10 -10.21
CA ASN A 296 4.10 -1.01 -11.20
C ASN A 296 4.15 -1.48 -12.66
N ALA A 297 4.56 -2.71 -12.92
CA ALA A 297 4.48 -3.28 -14.27
C ALA A 297 3.11 -3.91 -14.58
N GLY A 298 2.23 -4.06 -13.58
CA GLY A 298 0.98 -4.81 -13.71
C GLY A 298 1.19 -6.29 -14.03
N THR A 299 2.33 -6.86 -13.60
CA THR A 299 2.72 -8.25 -13.84
C THR A 299 2.60 -9.12 -12.59
N LYS A 300 2.27 -8.52 -11.44
CA LYS A 300 2.14 -9.19 -10.15
C LYS A 300 0.98 -8.60 -9.37
N VAL A 301 0.37 -9.41 -8.51
CA VAL A 301 -0.59 -8.96 -7.50
C VAL A 301 -0.21 -9.57 -6.16
N MET A 302 -0.14 -8.72 -5.14
CA MET A 302 -0.10 -9.13 -3.74
C MET A 302 -1.52 -9.08 -3.19
N PHE A 303 -1.99 -10.15 -2.56
CA PHE A 303 -3.23 -10.17 -1.80
C PHE A 303 -2.95 -10.31 -0.30
N THR A 304 -3.77 -9.68 0.54
CA THR A 304 -3.65 -9.73 2.01
C THR A 304 -4.73 -10.64 2.62
N ASP A 305 -4.33 -11.50 3.56
CA ASP A 305 -5.24 -12.25 4.43
C ASP A 305 -5.42 -11.53 5.75
N GLU A 306 -6.60 -10.97 5.99
CA GLU A 306 -6.94 -10.34 7.26
C GLU A 306 -7.59 -11.35 8.22
N LEU A 307 -6.90 -12.47 8.45
CA LEU A 307 -7.31 -13.48 9.41
C LEU A 307 -7.70 -12.84 10.76
N GLY A 308 -8.88 -13.16 11.26
CA GLY A 308 -9.39 -12.60 12.51
C GLY A 308 -9.98 -11.19 12.39
N GLY A 309 -10.18 -10.67 11.16
CA GLY A 309 -10.93 -9.44 10.86
C GLY A 309 -10.32 -8.20 11.50
N GLY A 310 -8.98 -8.11 11.51
CA GLY A 310 -8.24 -6.97 12.01
C GLY A 310 -8.18 -6.82 13.53
N GLY A 311 -9.08 -7.46 14.28
CA GLY A 311 -9.18 -7.35 15.74
C GLY A 311 -8.44 -8.43 16.54
N ALA A 312 -7.94 -9.48 15.89
CA ALA A 312 -7.30 -10.61 16.55
C ALA A 312 -5.77 -10.52 16.59
N ALA A 313 -5.16 -11.21 17.56
CA ALA A 313 -3.71 -11.30 17.72
C ALA A 313 -3.10 -12.43 16.86
N ILE A 314 -2.90 -12.18 15.56
CA ILE A 314 -2.45 -13.22 14.61
C ILE A 314 -0.92 -13.31 14.50
N CYS A 315 -0.18 -12.28 14.93
CA CYS A 315 1.28 -12.28 14.93
C CYS A 315 1.88 -12.93 16.20
N THR A 316 1.31 -14.06 16.63
CA THR A 316 1.80 -14.84 17.78
C THR A 316 2.39 -16.17 17.33
N ALA A 317 3.16 -16.82 18.20
CA ALA A 317 3.77 -18.13 17.91
C ALA A 317 2.77 -19.27 17.63
N ASN A 318 1.47 -19.04 17.90
CA ASN A 318 0.41 -20.02 17.65
C ASN A 318 -0.02 -20.08 16.16
N TYR A 319 0.34 -19.09 15.35
CA TYR A 319 -0.04 -19.01 13.94
C TYR A 319 1.16 -19.27 13.04
N ARG A 320 0.92 -19.97 11.94
CA ARG A 320 1.96 -20.25 10.93
C ARG A 320 2.34 -18.97 10.19
N THR A 321 3.51 -18.98 9.54
CA THR A 321 4.01 -17.85 8.74
C THR A 321 3.20 -17.57 7.48
N ASN A 322 2.30 -18.48 7.09
CA ASN A 322 1.41 -18.33 5.95
C ASN A 322 -0.05 -18.06 6.35
N GLN A 323 -0.32 -17.70 7.61
CA GLN A 323 -1.67 -17.37 8.10
C GLN A 323 -1.71 -15.91 8.55
N GLY A 324 -2.73 -15.16 8.11
CA GLY A 324 -2.76 -13.71 8.30
C GLY A 324 -1.59 -13.03 7.60
N ALA A 325 -1.27 -13.51 6.39
CA ALA A 325 -0.07 -13.19 5.63
C ALA A 325 -0.45 -12.59 4.27
N ASN A 326 0.53 -11.98 3.61
CA ASN A 326 0.42 -11.66 2.20
C ASN A 326 0.64 -12.92 1.36
N ALA A 327 -0.02 -13.01 0.20
CA ALA A 327 0.27 -13.97 -0.86
C ALA A 327 0.62 -13.21 -2.15
N PHE A 328 1.74 -13.57 -2.77
CA PHE A 328 2.18 -13.00 -4.03
C PHE A 328 1.82 -13.91 -5.19
N TYR A 329 1.24 -13.32 -6.22
CA TYR A 329 0.87 -13.98 -7.47
C TYR A 329 1.52 -13.26 -8.65
N ASP A 330 2.08 -14.02 -9.58
CA ASP A 330 2.47 -13.50 -10.88
C ASP A 330 1.26 -13.53 -11.83
N ILE A 331 1.12 -12.52 -12.68
CA ILE A 331 0.14 -12.47 -13.76
C ILE A 331 0.81 -13.00 -15.02
N VAL A 332 0.37 -14.17 -15.48
CA VAL A 332 0.84 -14.80 -16.73
C VAL A 332 -0.23 -14.71 -17.81
N GLY A 333 0.16 -14.77 -19.07
CA GLY A 333 -0.77 -14.63 -20.21
C GLY A 333 -1.07 -13.17 -20.56
N THR A 334 -1.93 -12.94 -21.56
CA THR A 334 -2.28 -11.61 -22.07
C THR A 334 -3.76 -11.52 -22.40
N GLY A 335 -4.31 -10.29 -22.40
CA GLY A 335 -5.73 -10.06 -22.68
C GLY A 335 -6.65 -10.91 -21.79
N ALA A 336 -7.60 -11.59 -22.41
CA ALA A 336 -8.57 -12.45 -21.72
C ALA A 336 -7.95 -13.74 -21.13
N ASP A 337 -6.72 -14.11 -21.53
CA ASP A 337 -6.04 -15.32 -21.07
C ASP A 337 -5.16 -15.09 -19.84
N ARG A 338 -5.19 -13.88 -19.24
CA ARG A 338 -4.42 -13.54 -18.03
C ARG A 338 -4.84 -14.43 -16.85
N ARG A 339 -3.86 -14.96 -16.12
CA ARG A 339 -4.08 -15.83 -14.95
C ARG A 339 -3.16 -15.47 -13.81
N LEU A 340 -3.67 -15.62 -12.58
CA LEU A 340 -2.90 -15.50 -11.35
C LEU A 340 -2.20 -16.83 -11.05
N VAL A 341 -0.88 -16.80 -10.85
CA VAL A 341 -0.07 -17.96 -10.49
C VAL A 341 0.60 -17.68 -9.14
N PHE A 342 0.27 -18.49 -8.14
CA PHE A 342 0.83 -18.35 -6.79
C PHE A 342 2.36 -18.51 -6.80
N ALA A 343 3.06 -17.60 -6.12
CA ALA A 343 4.51 -17.60 -6.00
C ALA A 343 4.97 -17.90 -4.56
N SER A 344 4.55 -17.08 -3.58
CA SER A 344 4.98 -17.23 -2.19
C SER A 344 4.07 -16.50 -1.19
N TYR A 345 4.37 -16.66 0.09
CA TYR A 345 3.78 -15.88 1.17
C TYR A 345 4.81 -14.96 1.82
N PHE A 346 4.32 -13.88 2.43
CA PHE A 346 5.11 -13.06 3.36
C PHE A 346 4.29 -12.73 4.61
N LYS A 347 4.90 -12.90 5.77
CA LYS A 347 4.41 -12.40 7.05
C LYS A 347 5.57 -11.75 7.79
N ILE A 348 5.29 -10.68 8.52
CA ILE A 348 6.31 -10.02 9.33
C ILE A 348 6.98 -11.04 10.28
N PRO A 349 8.31 -10.95 10.48
CA PRO A 349 9.05 -11.93 11.29
C PRO A 349 8.89 -11.70 12.80
N ARG A 350 8.35 -10.55 13.21
CA ARG A 350 8.18 -10.15 14.61
C ARG A 350 6.99 -10.86 15.25
N LEU A 351 7.12 -11.13 16.56
CA LEU A 351 6.03 -11.64 17.39
C LEU A 351 5.46 -10.50 18.25
N ASN A 352 4.14 -10.42 18.29
CA ASN A 352 3.39 -9.54 19.18
C ASN A 352 2.74 -10.35 20.32
N SER A 353 2.27 -9.65 21.34
CA SER A 353 1.51 -10.23 22.45
C SER A 353 0.08 -10.61 22.06
N THR A 354 -0.61 -11.29 22.96
CA THR A 354 -2.05 -11.58 22.82
C THR A 354 -2.95 -10.37 23.08
N THR A 355 -2.40 -9.23 23.51
CA THR A 355 -3.15 -7.97 23.68
C THR A 355 -2.98 -7.02 22.49
N GLU A 356 -2.26 -7.45 21.45
CA GLU A 356 -2.06 -6.72 20.20
C GLU A 356 -2.86 -7.35 19.07
N ASN A 357 -3.78 -6.61 18.47
CA ASN A 357 -4.30 -7.01 17.18
C ASN A 357 -3.22 -6.81 16.11
N CYS A 358 -2.94 -7.85 15.34
CA CYS A 358 -1.88 -7.81 14.33
C CYS A 358 -2.19 -8.81 13.22
N VAL A 359 -2.24 -8.32 11.98
CA VAL A 359 -2.43 -9.09 10.75
C VAL A 359 -2.09 -8.20 9.55
N ALA A 360 -1.82 -8.79 8.37
CA ALA A 360 -1.57 -8.04 7.14
C ALA A 360 -2.73 -7.09 6.79
N HIS A 361 -2.41 -5.85 6.40
CA HIS A 361 -3.41 -4.86 6.03
C HIS A 361 -2.90 -3.94 4.90
N ASN A 362 -3.53 -2.78 4.69
CA ASN A 362 -3.30 -1.93 3.52
C ASN A 362 -1.89 -1.33 3.41
N GLY A 363 -1.39 -1.25 2.17
CA GLY A 363 -0.07 -0.72 1.84
C GLY A 363 -0.01 -0.15 0.42
N SER A 364 1.07 0.54 0.09
CA SER A 364 1.30 1.13 -1.24
C SER A 364 2.69 0.85 -1.75
N LEU A 365 2.85 0.91 -3.08
CA LEU A 365 4.16 0.90 -3.71
C LEU A 365 5.00 2.10 -3.28
N ILE A 366 6.31 1.87 -3.19
CA ILE A 366 7.34 2.89 -3.19
C ILE A 366 7.93 2.90 -4.61
N PRO A 367 7.98 4.05 -5.33
CA PRO A 367 8.45 4.13 -6.71
C PRO A 367 9.99 4.02 -6.84
N ALA A 368 10.55 2.94 -6.29
CA ALA A 368 11.97 2.64 -6.31
C ALA A 368 12.43 2.22 -7.72
N MET A 369 13.58 2.75 -8.14
CA MET A 369 14.10 2.55 -9.49
C MET A 369 14.47 1.08 -9.75
N GLY A 370 13.69 0.42 -10.60
CA GLY A 370 13.95 -0.95 -11.06
C GLY A 370 13.68 -2.02 -10.00
N ARG A 371 12.81 -1.72 -9.02
CA ARG A 371 12.42 -2.63 -7.95
C ARG A 371 10.92 -2.58 -7.70
N ASP A 372 10.38 -3.69 -7.22
CA ASP A 372 9.03 -3.74 -6.66
C ASP A 372 9.16 -3.71 -5.14
N ILE A 373 9.00 -2.53 -4.55
CA ILE A 373 9.03 -2.31 -3.10
C ILE A 373 7.71 -1.69 -2.68
N MET A 374 7.18 -2.12 -1.54
CA MET A 374 6.01 -1.50 -0.92
C MET A 374 6.23 -1.22 0.56
N VAL A 375 5.45 -0.30 1.09
CA VAL A 375 5.25 -0.11 2.53
C VAL A 375 3.84 -0.57 2.89
N GLN A 376 3.67 -1.20 4.05
CA GLN A 376 2.41 -1.83 4.45
C GLN A 376 2.15 -1.73 5.95
N ALA A 377 0.88 -1.56 6.30
CA ALA A 377 0.38 -1.66 7.67
C ALA A 377 0.15 -3.11 8.12
N TRP A 378 0.38 -3.36 9.42
CA TRP A 378 0.18 -4.64 10.10
C TRP A 378 -0.58 -4.46 11.42
N TYR A 379 -1.49 -3.48 11.51
CA TYR A 379 -2.12 -3.07 12.76
C TYR A 379 -1.10 -2.77 13.87
N GLN A 380 -1.20 -3.37 15.07
CA GLN A 380 -0.20 -3.16 16.13
C GLN A 380 1.15 -3.86 15.84
N GLY A 381 1.22 -4.72 14.81
CA GLY A 381 2.51 -5.17 14.24
C GLY A 381 3.28 -4.07 13.50
N GLY A 382 2.67 -2.89 13.39
CA GLY A 382 3.29 -1.66 12.90
C GLY A 382 3.34 -1.58 11.38
N VAL A 383 4.49 -1.16 10.89
CA VAL A 383 4.79 -0.85 9.50
C VAL A 383 5.94 -1.74 9.03
N SER A 384 5.78 -2.32 7.85
CA SER A 384 6.80 -3.13 7.17
C SER A 384 7.09 -2.56 5.79
N VAL A 385 8.36 -2.49 5.41
CA VAL A 385 8.80 -2.19 4.04
C VAL A 385 9.33 -3.46 3.41
N ILE A 386 8.72 -3.88 2.31
CA ILE A 386 8.90 -5.22 1.71
C ILE A 386 9.42 -5.04 0.28
N ASP A 387 10.59 -5.61 -0.03
CA ASP A 387 11.07 -5.81 -1.40
C ASP A 387 10.51 -7.15 -1.91
N PHE A 388 9.65 -7.10 -2.92
CA PHE A 388 9.04 -8.24 -3.59
C PHE A 388 9.38 -8.26 -5.09
N THR A 389 10.53 -7.68 -5.45
CA THR A 389 11.08 -7.75 -6.81
C THR A 389 11.18 -9.20 -7.29
N ASP A 390 11.51 -10.13 -6.40
CA ASP A 390 11.32 -11.56 -6.62
C ASP A 390 10.06 -12.02 -5.86
N SER A 391 8.98 -12.32 -6.60
CA SER A 391 7.71 -12.79 -6.03
C SER A 391 7.87 -14.10 -5.24
N ALA A 392 8.92 -14.89 -5.50
CA ALA A 392 9.17 -16.13 -4.79
C ALA A 392 9.88 -15.93 -3.44
N ASN A 393 10.55 -14.78 -3.25
CA ASN A 393 11.39 -14.51 -2.08
C ASN A 393 11.22 -13.04 -1.60
N PRO A 394 10.02 -12.63 -1.15
CA PRO A 394 9.81 -11.30 -0.58
C PRO A 394 10.62 -11.13 0.73
N VAL A 395 11.23 -9.95 0.92
CA VAL A 395 12.10 -9.66 2.06
C VAL A 395 11.71 -8.34 2.72
N GLU A 396 11.62 -8.33 4.05
CA GLU A 396 11.50 -7.10 4.82
C GLU A 396 12.85 -6.35 4.87
N ILE A 397 12.86 -5.09 4.46
CA ILE A 397 14.06 -4.23 4.42
C ILE A 397 14.04 -3.11 5.46
N ALA A 398 12.86 -2.79 6.00
CA ALA A 398 12.72 -1.86 7.12
C ALA A 398 11.41 -2.16 7.88
N TYR A 399 11.38 -1.79 9.16
CA TYR A 399 10.17 -1.87 9.97
C TYR A 399 10.13 -0.77 11.02
N TRP A 400 8.92 -0.46 11.48
CA TRP A 400 8.65 0.41 12.60
C TRP A 400 7.41 -0.12 13.30
N GLU A 401 7.45 -0.28 14.61
CA GLU A 401 6.29 -0.69 15.40
C GLU A 401 6.21 0.09 16.69
N ARG A 402 5.02 0.06 17.28
CA ARG A 402 4.74 0.55 18.62
C ARG A 402 4.20 -0.64 19.40
N GLY A 403 4.76 -0.88 20.57
CA GLY A 403 4.30 -1.93 21.47
C GLY A 403 2.83 -1.77 21.84
N PRO A 404 2.27 -2.76 22.57
CA PRO A 404 0.85 -2.85 22.85
C PRO A 404 0.28 -1.54 23.40
N LEU A 405 -0.95 -1.19 22.99
CA LEU A 405 -1.70 -0.11 23.64
C LEU A 405 -2.02 -0.42 25.12
N SER A 406 -2.07 -1.70 25.49
CA SER A 406 -2.27 -2.15 26.85
C SER A 406 -1.68 -3.54 27.07
N ASP A 407 -1.10 -3.75 28.25
CA ASP A 407 -0.62 -5.04 28.74
C ASP A 407 -1.69 -5.87 29.46
N THR A 408 -2.89 -5.31 29.71
CA THR A 408 -3.96 -5.98 30.48
C THR A 408 -5.20 -6.33 29.67
N ARG A 409 -5.43 -5.67 28.53
CA ARG A 409 -6.53 -6.00 27.60
C ARG A 409 -6.12 -5.81 26.16
N LEU A 410 -6.75 -6.55 25.26
CA LEU A 410 -6.68 -6.24 23.84
C LEU A 410 -7.45 -4.95 23.55
N VAL A 411 -6.78 -3.99 22.92
CA VAL A 411 -7.37 -2.74 22.41
C VAL A 411 -7.13 -2.72 20.90
N LEU A 412 -8.18 -2.47 20.11
CA LEU A 412 -8.02 -2.32 18.66
C LEU A 412 -7.17 -1.06 18.40
N GLY A 413 -6.04 -1.24 17.70
CA GLY A 413 -5.02 -0.22 17.55
C GLY A 413 -4.06 -0.47 16.39
N GLY A 414 -3.04 0.40 16.33
CA GLY A 414 -1.97 0.31 15.35
C GLY A 414 -2.35 0.91 14.01
N ALA A 415 -1.46 0.74 13.03
CA ALA A 415 -1.62 1.30 11.69
C ALA A 415 -2.82 0.68 10.97
N TRP A 416 -3.83 1.48 10.62
CA TRP A 416 -4.90 1.05 9.71
C TRP A 416 -4.33 0.91 8.30
N SER A 417 -3.93 2.02 7.67
CA SER A 417 -3.22 2.01 6.40
C SER A 417 -1.89 2.73 6.52
N THR A 418 -0.93 2.35 5.66
CA THR A 418 0.38 2.98 5.61
C THR A 418 0.87 3.12 4.19
N TYR A 419 1.07 4.36 3.75
CA TYR A 419 1.33 4.68 2.35
C TYR A 419 2.54 5.59 2.17
N TYR A 420 3.27 5.39 1.07
CA TYR A 420 4.31 6.31 0.62
C TYR A 420 3.68 7.46 -0.17
N HIS A 421 4.01 8.69 0.21
CA HIS A 421 3.64 9.88 -0.54
C HIS A 421 4.80 10.88 -0.56
N ASN A 422 5.31 11.16 -1.77
CA ASN A 422 6.27 12.23 -2.07
C ASN A 422 7.51 12.31 -1.15
N GLY A 423 8.05 11.15 -0.75
CA GLY A 423 9.30 11.05 0.00
C GLY A 423 9.16 10.71 1.48
N TYR A 424 7.93 10.61 1.97
CA TYR A 424 7.60 10.22 3.34
C TYR A 424 6.57 9.10 3.34
N ILE A 425 6.45 8.43 4.48
CA ILE A 425 5.46 7.40 4.72
C ILE A 425 4.46 7.96 5.73
N TYR A 426 3.18 7.83 5.44
CA TYR A 426 2.08 8.28 6.30
C TYR A 426 1.29 7.07 6.76
N SER A 427 1.05 6.98 8.07
CA SER A 427 0.26 5.91 8.68
C SER A 427 -0.87 6.50 9.48
N ASN A 428 -2.09 5.99 9.30
CA ASN A 428 -3.24 6.42 10.10
C ASN A 428 -3.49 5.42 11.23
N ASP A 429 -2.83 5.62 12.37
CA ASP A 429 -3.01 4.75 13.53
C ASP A 429 -4.40 4.93 14.12
N ILE A 430 -5.09 3.81 14.36
CA ILE A 430 -6.47 3.73 14.85
C ILE A 430 -6.68 4.54 16.14
N GLN A 431 -5.68 4.57 17.02
CA GLN A 431 -5.75 5.24 18.32
C GLN A 431 -4.77 6.40 18.47
N LYS A 432 -3.57 6.29 17.90
CA LYS A 432 -2.48 7.26 18.07
C LYS A 432 -2.47 8.38 17.04
N GLY A 433 -3.35 8.34 16.03
CA GLY A 433 -3.49 9.43 15.07
C GLY A 433 -2.59 9.28 13.85
N LEU A 434 -2.25 10.40 13.21
CA LEU A 434 -1.45 10.40 11.99
C LEU A 434 0.04 10.34 12.34
N ASP A 435 0.71 9.27 11.92
CA ASP A 435 2.16 9.13 11.99
C ASP A 435 2.81 9.52 10.66
N VAL A 436 3.91 10.25 10.74
CA VAL A 436 4.79 10.54 9.60
C VAL A 436 6.14 9.87 9.86
N LEU A 437 6.51 8.98 8.95
CA LEU A 437 7.75 8.22 9.00
C LEU A 437 8.67 8.63 7.85
N LYS A 438 9.97 8.66 8.12
CA LYS A 438 11.04 8.89 7.15
C LYS A 438 11.83 7.61 6.97
N LEU A 439 11.86 7.12 5.73
CA LEU A 439 12.71 6.02 5.31
C LEU A 439 13.99 6.57 4.69
N ASP A 440 15.14 6.23 5.26
CA ASP A 440 16.46 6.50 4.69
C ASP A 440 17.13 5.18 4.34
N ASP A 441 16.77 4.66 3.16
CA ASP A 441 17.31 3.41 2.65
C ASP A 441 17.84 3.59 1.22
N PRO A 442 19.08 3.17 0.90
CA PRO A 442 19.64 3.30 -0.45
C PRO A 442 18.80 2.68 -1.57
N LEU A 443 17.99 1.66 -1.27
CA LEU A 443 17.11 1.02 -2.26
C LEU A 443 15.89 1.87 -2.61
N THR A 444 15.44 2.72 -1.69
CA THR A 444 14.19 3.49 -1.82
C THR A 444 14.39 4.99 -1.91
N ASN A 445 15.56 5.53 -1.51
CA ASN A 445 15.85 6.97 -1.53
C ASN A 445 15.59 7.61 -2.91
N ASN A 446 15.87 6.86 -3.98
CA ASN A 446 15.62 7.30 -5.36
C ASN A 446 14.14 7.49 -5.72
N ALA A 447 13.21 6.94 -4.93
CA ALA A 447 11.77 7.12 -5.10
C ALA A 447 11.34 8.59 -4.97
N ARG A 448 12.14 9.44 -4.30
CA ARG A 448 11.90 10.89 -4.24
C ARG A 448 11.95 11.56 -5.61
N ALA A 449 12.57 10.94 -6.62
CA ALA A 449 12.58 11.47 -7.97
C ALA A 449 11.21 11.39 -8.67
N ILE A 450 10.26 10.65 -8.11
CA ILE A 450 8.86 10.55 -8.54
C ILE A 450 7.98 11.23 -7.50
N ALA A 451 7.01 12.02 -7.96
CA ALA A 451 6.02 12.63 -7.11
C ALA A 451 4.62 12.48 -7.71
N PHE A 452 3.63 12.32 -6.86
CA PHE A 452 2.22 12.23 -7.20
C PHE A 452 1.53 13.55 -6.81
N ALA A 453 0.79 14.12 -7.76
CA ALA A 453 -0.06 15.28 -7.48
C ALA A 453 -1.34 14.88 -6.74
N GLU A 454 -1.80 13.65 -6.94
CA GLU A 454 -2.97 13.06 -6.30
C GLU A 454 -2.71 11.55 -6.21
N LEU A 455 -3.07 10.94 -5.08
CA LEU A 455 -2.87 9.51 -4.85
C LEU A 455 -4.02 8.95 -4.01
N ASN A 456 -4.78 8.03 -4.60
CA ASN A 456 -5.60 7.05 -3.90
C ASN A 456 -4.96 5.70 -4.18
N VAL A 457 -4.56 4.97 -3.16
CA VAL A 457 -3.71 3.78 -3.36
C VAL A 457 -4.45 2.66 -4.08
N GLN A 458 -5.75 2.51 -3.82
CA GLN A 458 -6.62 1.56 -4.51
C GLN A 458 -6.92 1.98 -5.95
N THR A 459 -6.83 3.27 -6.29
CA THR A 459 -6.78 3.75 -7.68
C THR A 459 -5.32 3.86 -8.10
N GLN A 460 -4.66 2.70 -8.17
CA GLN A 460 -3.21 2.62 -8.24
C GLN A 460 -2.69 3.36 -9.48
N PRO A 461 -1.93 4.47 -9.32
CA PRO A 461 -1.30 5.13 -10.44
C PRO A 461 -0.10 4.31 -10.91
N SER A 462 0.19 4.41 -12.20
CA SER A 462 1.52 4.04 -12.68
C SER A 462 2.50 5.18 -12.47
N TYR A 463 3.78 4.82 -12.45
CA TYR A 463 4.88 5.77 -12.54
C TYR A 463 5.90 5.30 -13.58
N PRO A 464 6.68 6.22 -14.18
CA PRO A 464 7.63 5.85 -15.21
C PRO A 464 8.64 4.80 -14.72
N ALA A 465 8.58 3.61 -15.30
CA ALA A 465 9.46 2.52 -14.95
C ALA A 465 10.83 2.68 -15.62
N CYS A 466 11.90 2.52 -14.84
CA CYS A 466 13.26 2.55 -15.35
C CYS A 466 13.55 1.33 -16.23
N THR A 467 13.70 1.53 -17.54
CA THR A 467 14.16 0.47 -18.46
C THR A 467 15.66 0.24 -18.33
N THR A 468 16.40 1.22 -17.84
CA THR A 468 17.84 1.13 -17.58
C THR A 468 18.17 1.94 -16.34
N VAL A 469 18.88 1.35 -15.39
CA VAL A 469 19.39 2.07 -14.21
C VAL A 469 20.90 2.15 -14.28
N LEU A 470 21.45 3.36 -14.37
CA LEU A 470 22.88 3.63 -14.34
C LEU A 470 23.30 4.04 -12.93
N ARG A 471 24.50 3.61 -12.55
CA ARG A 471 25.17 3.95 -11.28
C ARG A 471 26.64 4.28 -11.54
N GLY A 472 27.27 4.97 -10.59
CA GLY A 472 28.70 5.26 -10.62
C GLY A 472 29.10 6.22 -11.75
N LYS A 473 30.36 6.12 -12.21
CA LYS A 473 30.94 7.07 -13.17
C LYS A 473 30.64 6.65 -14.61
N GLN A 474 30.11 7.60 -15.38
CA GLN A 474 29.84 7.48 -16.81
C GLN A 474 30.67 8.55 -17.55
N ASN A 475 31.36 8.17 -18.64
CA ASN A 475 32.23 9.08 -19.39
C ASN A 475 31.81 9.15 -20.86
N GLY A 476 31.90 10.34 -21.44
CA GLY A 476 31.44 10.62 -22.80
C GLY A 476 29.98 11.05 -22.82
N SER A 477 29.55 11.65 -23.94
CA SER A 477 28.16 12.08 -24.11
C SER A 477 27.20 10.89 -24.13
N LEU A 478 26.06 11.03 -23.45
CA LEU A 478 25.00 10.03 -23.42
C LEU A 478 23.85 10.48 -24.33
N THR A 479 23.29 9.57 -25.12
CA THR A 479 22.02 9.78 -25.83
C THR A 479 21.02 8.72 -25.42
N VAL A 480 19.95 9.11 -24.72
CA VAL A 480 18.82 8.24 -24.38
C VAL A 480 17.90 8.19 -25.58
N LYS A 481 17.87 7.04 -26.26
CA LYS A 481 17.16 6.87 -27.54
C LYS A 481 15.70 6.47 -27.36
N ASN A 482 15.41 5.64 -26.36
CA ASN A 482 14.10 5.08 -26.05
C ASN A 482 14.07 4.64 -24.58
N GLY A 483 12.88 4.27 -24.08
CA GLY A 483 12.68 3.87 -22.70
C GLY A 483 12.99 5.00 -21.71
N VAL A 484 13.13 4.67 -20.43
CA VAL A 484 13.48 5.60 -19.36
C VAL A 484 14.81 5.20 -18.76
N THR A 485 15.82 6.04 -18.93
CA THR A 485 17.11 5.86 -18.27
C THR A 485 17.10 6.58 -16.93
N CYS A 486 17.36 5.83 -15.86
CA CYS A 486 17.39 6.34 -14.51
C CYS A 486 18.81 6.39 -13.98
N PHE A 487 19.19 7.50 -13.38
CA PHE A 487 20.49 7.71 -12.74
C PHE A 487 20.29 7.69 -11.22
N ASP A 488 21.00 6.79 -10.58
CA ASP A 488 21.01 6.62 -9.13
C ASP A 488 22.44 6.80 -8.64
N GLY A 489 22.76 7.99 -8.12
CA GLY A 489 24.13 8.29 -7.65
C GLY A 489 25.18 8.38 -8.77
N VAL A 490 24.79 8.83 -9.97
CA VAL A 490 25.67 8.83 -11.16
C VAL A 490 26.57 10.06 -11.19
N THR A 491 27.82 9.88 -11.64
CA THR A 491 28.67 10.99 -12.11
C THR A 491 28.82 10.89 -13.63
N GLN A 492 28.11 11.73 -14.38
CA GLN A 492 28.07 11.71 -15.84
C GLN A 492 28.98 12.81 -16.42
N ASN A 493 30.06 12.44 -17.10
CA ASN A 493 31.03 13.35 -17.71
C ASN A 493 30.81 13.46 -19.21
N GLY A 494 29.98 14.40 -19.63
CA GLY A 494 29.58 14.60 -21.02
C GLY A 494 28.13 15.05 -21.11
N ALA A 495 27.77 15.63 -22.25
CA ALA A 495 26.41 16.10 -22.49
C ALA A 495 25.41 14.94 -22.55
N ILE A 496 24.19 15.18 -22.10
CA ILE A 496 23.08 14.22 -22.14
C ILE A 496 22.05 14.73 -23.15
N LYS A 497 21.69 13.88 -24.10
CA LYS A 497 20.59 14.12 -25.03
C LYS A 497 19.47 13.10 -24.79
N VAL A 498 18.24 13.57 -24.61
CA VAL A 498 17.05 12.72 -24.51
C VAL A 498 16.22 12.92 -25.78
N ASN A 499 16.01 11.83 -26.52
CA ASN A 499 15.22 11.86 -27.74
C ASN A 499 13.70 11.95 -27.43
N PRO A 500 12.88 12.39 -28.40
CA PRO A 500 11.43 12.38 -28.25
C PRO A 500 10.89 11.00 -27.85
N GLY A 501 9.97 10.97 -26.88
CA GLY A 501 9.37 9.75 -26.31
C GLY A 501 10.26 8.98 -25.32
N ALA A 502 11.56 9.29 -25.24
CA ALA A 502 12.45 8.73 -24.22
C ALA A 502 12.38 9.54 -22.92
N GLY A 503 12.78 8.93 -21.81
CA GLY A 503 12.76 9.53 -20.48
C GLY A 503 14.10 9.52 -19.77
N LEU A 504 14.30 10.49 -18.90
CA LEU A 504 15.47 10.59 -18.02
C LEU A 504 15.02 10.93 -16.60
N ILE A 505 15.33 10.06 -15.63
CA ILE A 505 15.12 10.35 -14.21
C ILE A 505 16.48 10.36 -13.53
N VAL A 506 16.78 11.41 -12.79
CA VAL A 506 18.08 11.63 -12.18
C VAL A 506 17.90 11.89 -10.69
N PHE A 507 18.56 11.07 -9.89
CA PHE A 507 18.55 11.18 -8.43
C PHE A 507 19.98 11.22 -7.88
N ASN A 508 20.24 12.14 -6.95
CA ASN A 508 21.50 12.26 -6.22
C ASN A 508 22.76 12.19 -7.09
N SER A 509 22.74 12.84 -8.26
CA SER A 509 23.77 12.66 -9.30
C SER A 509 24.51 13.96 -9.62
N ASN A 510 25.73 13.83 -10.15
CA ASN A 510 26.56 14.92 -10.66
C ASN A 510 26.65 14.84 -12.19
N LEU A 511 26.03 15.79 -12.88
CA LEU A 511 26.01 15.89 -14.34
C LEU A 511 27.03 16.94 -14.80
N ASN A 512 28.19 16.50 -15.27
CA ASN A 512 29.25 17.35 -15.81
C ASN A 512 29.08 17.52 -17.32
N GLY A 513 28.01 18.21 -17.70
CA GLY A 513 27.62 18.48 -19.07
C GLY A 513 26.17 18.97 -19.15
N SER A 514 25.79 19.58 -20.28
CA SER A 514 24.42 20.05 -20.48
C SER A 514 23.44 18.89 -20.71
N VAL A 515 22.21 19.05 -20.22
CA VAL A 515 21.07 18.17 -20.49
C VAL A 515 20.19 18.84 -21.55
N HIS A 516 19.94 18.14 -22.65
CA HIS A 516 19.03 18.60 -23.70
C HIS A 516 17.97 17.52 -23.97
N ALA A 517 16.71 17.89 -23.82
CA ALA A 517 15.55 17.03 -24.05
C ALA A 517 14.47 17.79 -24.82
N SER A 518 14.00 17.20 -25.91
CA SER A 518 12.91 17.77 -26.71
C SER A 518 11.86 16.69 -26.96
N GLY A 519 10.64 16.92 -26.49
CA GLY A 519 9.55 15.94 -26.59
C GLY A 519 9.78 14.65 -25.79
N ALA A 520 10.59 14.71 -24.73
CA ALA A 520 10.81 13.59 -23.83
C ALA A 520 9.52 13.20 -23.11
N SER A 521 9.35 11.92 -22.78
CA SER A 521 8.17 11.42 -22.05
C SER A 521 8.21 11.80 -20.57
N VAL A 522 9.40 11.85 -19.98
CA VAL A 522 9.65 12.34 -18.63
C VAL A 522 11.07 12.87 -18.50
N VAL A 523 11.23 14.01 -17.84
CA VAL A 523 12.54 14.44 -17.34
C VAL A 523 12.37 14.87 -15.88
N SER A 524 13.02 14.16 -14.97
CA SER A 524 13.04 14.50 -13.55
C SER A 524 14.47 14.55 -13.04
N ILE A 525 14.89 15.66 -12.44
CA ILE A 525 16.21 15.87 -11.86
C ILE A 525 16.03 16.30 -10.41
N VAL A 526 16.36 15.41 -9.48
CA VAL A 526 16.12 15.58 -8.05
C VAL A 526 17.41 15.35 -7.26
N GLU A 527 17.63 16.19 -6.25
CA GLU A 527 18.80 16.10 -5.33
C GLU A 527 20.16 16.07 -6.07
N SER A 528 20.25 16.71 -7.23
CA SER A 528 21.38 16.55 -8.16
C SER A 528 22.10 17.87 -8.45
N LYS A 529 23.31 17.77 -9.01
CA LYS A 529 24.10 18.91 -9.47
C LYS A 529 24.31 18.84 -10.97
N VAL A 530 24.03 19.92 -11.68
CA VAL A 530 24.23 20.06 -13.12
C VAL A 530 25.26 21.16 -13.39
N ASN A 531 26.46 20.73 -13.77
CA ASN A 531 27.56 21.57 -14.21
C ASN A 531 27.45 21.84 -15.72
N GLY A 532 26.33 22.46 -16.12
CA GLY A 532 25.92 22.73 -17.50
C GLY A 532 24.53 23.35 -17.56
N SER A 533 24.00 23.54 -18.78
CA SER A 533 22.62 24.02 -18.98
C SER A 533 21.63 22.84 -18.98
N VAL A 534 20.38 23.10 -18.56
CA VAL A 534 19.24 22.19 -18.73
C VAL A 534 18.26 22.83 -19.71
N ASP A 535 18.07 22.22 -20.87
CA ASP A 535 17.08 22.62 -21.89
C ASP A 535 16.15 21.43 -22.13
N ALA A 536 15.06 21.38 -21.37
CA ALA A 536 14.16 20.24 -21.27
C ALA A 536 12.73 20.71 -20.93
N ILE A 537 11.92 20.99 -21.96
CA ILE A 537 10.54 21.45 -21.77
C ILE A 537 9.71 20.38 -21.05
N GLY A 538 8.99 20.78 -20.00
CA GLY A 538 8.19 19.90 -19.15
C GLY A 538 9.00 19.16 -18.08
N ALA A 539 10.29 19.47 -17.91
CA ALA A 539 11.12 18.82 -16.90
C ALA A 539 10.82 19.31 -15.47
N THR A 540 10.89 18.39 -14.52
CA THR A 540 10.94 18.69 -13.09
C THR A 540 12.39 18.80 -12.64
N VAL A 541 12.76 19.93 -12.04
CA VAL A 541 14.05 20.12 -11.38
C VAL A 541 13.78 20.53 -9.93
N ARG A 542 14.06 19.64 -8.97
CA ARG A 542 13.76 19.85 -7.55
C ARG A 542 15.00 19.59 -6.69
N ASP A 543 15.20 20.39 -5.65
CA ASP A 543 16.31 20.21 -4.68
C ASP A 543 17.69 20.06 -5.36
N SER A 544 17.86 20.70 -6.52
CA SER A 544 19.00 20.50 -7.42
C SER A 544 19.68 21.83 -7.75
N GLN A 545 20.99 21.79 -7.98
CA GLN A 545 21.80 22.96 -8.34
C GLN A 545 22.16 22.92 -9.82
N VAL A 546 21.87 24.00 -10.57
CA VAL A 546 22.24 24.13 -11.98
C VAL A 546 23.12 25.37 -12.17
N THR A 547 24.30 25.19 -12.77
CA THR A 547 25.25 26.30 -13.00
C THR A 547 25.01 27.05 -14.31
N GLY A 548 24.40 26.40 -15.31
CA GLY A 548 24.05 26.98 -16.60
C GLY A 548 22.60 27.48 -16.66
N SER A 549 22.12 27.76 -17.88
CA SER A 549 20.74 28.19 -18.13
C SER A 549 19.76 27.03 -17.91
N VAL A 550 18.60 27.32 -17.31
CA VAL A 550 17.49 26.37 -17.14
C VAL A 550 16.31 26.82 -18.01
N ARG A 551 15.92 25.98 -18.97
CA ARG A 551 14.73 26.15 -19.81
C ARG A 551 13.86 24.90 -19.68
N ILE A 552 12.78 25.01 -18.92
CA ILE A 552 11.84 23.91 -18.64
C ILE A 552 10.39 24.21 -19.03
N SER A 553 10.13 25.42 -19.51
CA SER A 553 8.82 25.93 -19.93
C SER A 553 8.91 26.61 -21.29
#